data_AF-A0A2V9ZED2-F1
#
_entry.id   AF-A0A2V9ZED2-F1
#
_cell.length_a   1.000
_cell.length_b   1.000
_cell.length_c   1.000
_cell.angle_alpha   90.00
_cell.angle_beta   90.00
_cell.angle_gamma   90.00
#
_symmetry.space_group_name_H-M   'P 1'
#
loop_
_entity.id
_entity.type
_entity.pdbx_description
1 polymer ?
#
loop_
_entity_poly.entity_id
_entity_poly.type
_entity_poly.pdbx_seq_one_letter_code
_entity_poly.pdbx_strand_id
1 'polypeptide(L)'
;MDTLLALGVAVVIAFFFLHRYLRGLKKTEERARAAAEKGKLYSEGPRSQHPHIDTTFCIGCQSCTMVCPEGDVLAMLGGKAVIVNGYKCIGHSLCAEACPVGAITMVMASPSMSADMPQLTPEYETNVQNLFIVGELGGLALIKNAVNQGRECIDTIDQRLNSMGSRPAADVYDVLIVGAGPAGITASLRAIEKNLKYVTVEQDEVGGTVAKYPRQKLVMTSPVEFPMYGKFKKTELSKENLLAFWDKVLHRADFQVRAGEKVDDIKKGSDGIFTVTTSKSQYRTRAVILALGKTGTPRKLGVKGEEMPKVMYRLIEADHYINKKILVIGGGDSAVEAAMGLAHQVGNEVTLSYRQDRFSRIKERNSTRVEECVRSGKLKVLFNSTPLEFREHAVVLEVKGERMEIPNDFVWIFAGGTPPYDFLKKIGVQLGSHDLTVEASKEAREQKAAKKEKEVVKTPEAPVVEAFAEAKLGIAGEDLPKVAYRLDDAQRYEDKDILIIGGGDSAIRAALALGYSGRNRVTLTYRGDHFQRGPTHNRQLVDRLEHEKKVRILRNATVAAITNDSVLVTVAGRPAEIPNDLVFILIDSESEQLFQTPPPAATRTLVRPGSYS
;
A
#
# COMPACT_ATOMS: atom_id res chain seq x y z
N MET A 1 48.97 -21.94 -33.86
CA MET A 1 48.97 -22.65 -32.56
C MET A 1 48.29 -21.81 -31.49
N ASP A 2 48.52 -20.49 -31.48
CA ASP A 2 47.97 -19.55 -30.50
C ASP A 2 46.44 -19.44 -30.52
N THR A 3 45.80 -19.55 -31.69
CA THR A 3 44.33 -19.50 -31.81
C THR A 3 43.63 -20.71 -31.16
N LEU A 4 44.24 -21.90 -31.25
CA LEU A 4 43.71 -23.12 -30.63
C LEU A 4 43.90 -23.08 -29.11
N LEU A 5 45.02 -22.52 -28.64
CA LEU A 5 45.28 -22.33 -27.22
C LEU A 5 44.29 -21.31 -26.61
N ALA A 6 44.03 -20.20 -27.32
CA ALA A 6 43.04 -19.20 -26.91
C ALA A 6 41.61 -19.77 -26.85
N LEU A 7 41.22 -20.57 -27.84
CA LEU A 7 39.94 -21.30 -27.84
C LEU A 7 39.84 -22.29 -26.67
N GLY A 8 40.92 -23.04 -26.40
CA GLY A 8 40.99 -23.95 -25.25
C GLY A 8 40.78 -23.22 -23.92
N VAL A 9 41.44 -22.08 -23.71
CA VAL A 9 41.27 -21.26 -22.52
C VAL A 9 39.85 -20.70 -22.42
N ALA A 10 39.27 -20.21 -23.53
CA ALA A 10 37.90 -19.71 -23.55
C ALA A 10 36.88 -20.79 -23.19
N VAL A 11 37.05 -22.02 -23.69
CA VAL A 11 36.19 -23.16 -23.35
C VAL A 11 36.30 -23.52 -21.87
N VAL A 12 37.51 -23.53 -21.30
CA VAL A 12 37.71 -23.81 -19.86
C VAL A 12 37.05 -22.75 -18.99
N ILE A 13 37.19 -21.47 -19.34
CA ILE A 13 36.54 -20.36 -18.63
C ILE A 13 35.01 -20.48 -18.74
N ALA A 14 34.48 -20.68 -19.95
CA ALA A 14 33.04 -20.86 -20.17
C ALA A 14 32.49 -22.06 -19.40
N PHE A 15 33.20 -23.19 -19.41
CA PHE A 15 32.83 -24.38 -18.64
C PHE A 15 32.82 -24.12 -17.14
N PHE A 16 33.81 -23.40 -16.60
CA PHE A 16 33.85 -23.05 -15.19
C PHE A 16 32.63 -22.22 -14.75
N PHE A 17 32.26 -21.20 -15.53
CA PHE A 17 31.07 -20.39 -15.25
C PHE A 17 29.77 -21.18 -15.43
N LEU A 18 29.65 -21.97 -16.51
CA LEU A 18 28.49 -22.81 -16.76
C LEU A 18 28.30 -23.86 -15.64
N HIS A 19 29.37 -24.52 -15.22
CA HIS A 19 29.33 -25.50 -14.14
C HIS A 19 28.93 -24.87 -12.80
N ARG A 20 29.47 -23.69 -12.46
CA ARG A 20 29.03 -22.93 -11.27
C ARG A 20 27.56 -22.55 -11.35
N TYR A 21 27.09 -22.11 -12.51
CA TYR A 21 25.70 -21.76 -12.76
C TYR A 21 24.77 -22.97 -12.56
N LEU A 22 25.08 -24.11 -13.20
CA LEU A 22 24.32 -25.35 -13.08
C LEU A 22 24.29 -25.90 -11.64
N ARG A 23 25.43 -25.88 -10.94
CA ARG A 23 25.48 -26.24 -9.50
C ARG A 23 24.63 -25.29 -8.64
N GLY A 24 24.64 -23.99 -8.96
CA GLY A 24 23.80 -23.00 -8.29
C GLY A 24 22.32 -23.28 -8.47
N LEU A 25 21.89 -23.61 -9.69
CA LEU A 25 20.51 -24.01 -9.99
C LEU A 25 20.10 -25.25 -9.18
N LYS A 26 20.92 -26.31 -9.19
CA LYS A 26 20.63 -27.55 -8.45
C LYS A 26 20.46 -27.30 -6.95
N LYS A 27 21.36 -26.51 -6.34
CA LYS A 27 21.27 -26.16 -4.92
C LYS A 27 20.02 -25.34 -4.59
N THR A 28 19.60 -24.47 -5.51
CA THR A 28 18.39 -23.66 -5.37
C THR A 28 17.14 -24.54 -5.42
N GLU A 29 17.11 -25.51 -6.33
CA GLU A 29 16.02 -26.48 -6.44
C GLU A 29 15.94 -27.40 -5.22
N GLU A 30 17.06 -27.89 -4.71
CA GLU A 30 17.12 -28.67 -3.47
C GLU A 30 16.56 -27.89 -2.28
N ARG A 31 16.93 -26.61 -2.13
CA ARG A 31 16.34 -25.72 -1.12
C ARG A 31 14.84 -25.52 -1.30
N ALA A 32 14.39 -25.33 -2.55
CA ALA A 32 12.97 -25.19 -2.87
C ALA A 32 12.17 -26.44 -2.47
N ARG A 33 12.70 -27.64 -2.75
CA ARG A 33 12.09 -28.92 -2.34
C ARG A 33 12.08 -29.09 -0.83
N ALA A 34 13.17 -28.77 -0.14
CA ALA A 34 13.22 -28.82 1.32
C ALA A 34 12.24 -27.83 1.98
N ALA A 35 12.11 -26.62 1.43
CA ALA A 35 11.12 -25.64 1.87
C ALA A 35 9.68 -26.12 1.63
N ALA A 36 9.41 -26.78 0.49
CA ALA A 36 8.12 -27.38 0.20
C ALA A 36 7.77 -28.53 1.15
N GLU A 37 8.73 -29.41 1.46
CA GLU A 37 8.61 -30.44 2.49
C GLU A 37 8.26 -29.84 3.85
N LYS A 38 8.98 -28.80 4.28
CA LYS A 38 8.65 -28.04 5.51
C LYS A 38 7.25 -27.43 5.44
N GLY A 39 6.82 -26.92 4.29
CA GLY A 39 5.48 -26.39 4.09
C GLY A 39 4.38 -27.45 4.25
N LYS A 40 4.62 -28.70 3.82
CA LYS A 40 3.67 -29.81 4.04
C LYS A 40 3.43 -30.10 5.53
N LEU A 41 4.41 -29.86 6.40
CA LEU A 41 4.26 -30.02 7.86
C LEU A 41 3.28 -29.00 8.47
N TYR A 42 3.06 -27.85 7.82
CA TYR A 42 2.12 -26.81 8.23
C TYR A 42 0.90 -26.83 7.30
N SER A 43 0.02 -27.82 7.51
CA SER A 43 -1.13 -28.15 6.66
C SER A 43 -2.20 -27.06 6.48
N GLU A 44 -2.11 -25.95 7.21
CA GLU A 44 -3.12 -24.89 7.20
C GLU A 44 -2.93 -23.85 6.07
N GLY A 45 -1.83 -23.91 5.29
CA GLY A 45 -1.54 -22.91 4.27
C GLY A 45 -1.23 -21.53 4.86
N PRO A 46 -1.24 -20.45 4.05
CA PRO A 46 -1.11 -19.10 4.56
C PRO A 46 -2.27 -18.76 5.53
N ARG A 47 -2.07 -17.77 6.41
CA ARG A 47 -3.08 -17.40 7.44
C ARG A 47 -3.64 -15.99 7.32
N SER A 48 -3.03 -15.18 6.47
CA SER A 48 -3.37 -13.79 6.24
C SER A 48 -3.47 -13.54 4.74
N GLN A 49 -3.28 -12.30 4.32
CA GLN A 49 -2.96 -12.04 2.93
C GLN A 49 -1.69 -12.82 2.50
N HIS A 50 -1.69 -13.36 1.28
CA HIS A 50 -0.60 -14.11 0.69
C HIS A 50 -0.56 -13.93 -0.84
N PRO A 51 0.58 -14.17 -1.49
CA PRO A 51 0.67 -14.08 -2.94
C PRO A 51 -0.11 -15.23 -3.60
N HIS A 52 -1.00 -14.90 -4.52
CA HIS A 52 -1.45 -15.77 -5.61
C HIS A 52 -0.58 -15.46 -6.84
N ILE A 53 -0.10 -16.51 -7.50
CA ILE A 53 0.88 -16.39 -8.58
C ILE A 53 0.23 -16.89 -9.86
N ASP A 54 0.05 -15.99 -10.81
CA ASP A 54 -0.39 -16.32 -12.15
C ASP A 54 0.79 -16.92 -12.92
N THR A 55 0.76 -18.24 -13.09
CA THR A 55 1.83 -19.00 -13.75
C THR A 55 1.93 -18.69 -15.24
N THR A 56 0.88 -18.16 -15.86
CA THR A 56 0.88 -17.72 -17.27
C THR A 56 1.78 -16.51 -17.44
N PHE A 57 1.65 -15.52 -16.55
CA PHE A 57 2.44 -14.27 -16.61
C PHE A 57 3.80 -14.37 -15.92
N CYS A 58 4.02 -15.36 -15.04
CA CYS A 58 5.27 -15.50 -14.31
C CYS A 58 6.44 -15.82 -15.26
N ILE A 59 7.40 -14.90 -15.37
CA ILE A 59 8.61 -15.07 -16.21
C ILE A 59 9.78 -15.77 -15.50
N GLY A 60 9.59 -16.22 -14.25
CA GLY A 60 10.62 -16.98 -13.54
C GLY A 60 11.84 -16.20 -13.03
N CYS A 61 11.80 -14.86 -13.03
CA CYS A 61 12.93 -13.99 -12.70
C CYS A 61 13.41 -14.02 -11.22
N GLN A 62 12.74 -14.77 -10.34
CA GLN A 62 13.09 -14.94 -8.91
C GLN A 62 13.05 -13.67 -8.04
N SER A 63 12.74 -12.49 -8.57
CA SER A 63 12.68 -11.24 -7.79
C SER A 63 11.83 -11.38 -6.51
N CYS A 64 10.67 -12.02 -6.64
CA CYS A 64 9.75 -12.25 -5.52
C CYS A 64 10.29 -13.16 -4.41
N THR A 65 11.15 -14.13 -4.72
CA THR A 65 11.74 -15.04 -3.72
C THR A 65 12.88 -14.36 -2.98
N MET A 66 13.63 -13.48 -3.66
CA MET A 66 14.76 -12.76 -3.09
C MET A 66 14.36 -11.61 -2.16
N VAL A 67 13.20 -10.98 -2.39
CA VAL A 67 12.73 -9.86 -1.55
C VAL A 67 11.92 -10.29 -0.33
N CYS A 68 11.66 -11.58 -0.13
CA CYS A 68 10.84 -12.04 0.99
C CYS A 68 11.68 -12.10 2.29
N PRO A 69 11.44 -11.21 3.28
CA PRO A 69 12.20 -11.17 4.54
C PRO A 69 11.96 -12.41 5.42
N GLU A 70 10.83 -13.08 5.28
CA GLU A 70 10.51 -14.27 6.08
C GLU A 70 11.29 -15.50 5.64
N GLY A 71 11.77 -15.52 4.38
CA GLY A 71 12.51 -16.62 3.78
C GLY A 71 11.68 -17.90 3.60
N ASP A 72 11.96 -18.66 2.55
CA ASP A 72 11.32 -19.95 2.25
C ASP A 72 9.79 -19.91 2.07
N VAL A 73 9.14 -18.74 1.96
CA VAL A 73 7.70 -18.62 1.65
C VAL A 73 7.45 -18.98 0.19
N LEU A 74 8.24 -18.35 -0.70
CA LEU A 74 8.20 -18.54 -2.14
C LEU A 74 9.49 -19.21 -2.60
N ALA A 75 9.38 -20.15 -3.54
CA ALA A 75 10.53 -20.71 -4.22
C ALA A 75 10.24 -20.90 -5.71
N MET A 76 11.28 -21.25 -6.46
CA MET A 76 11.19 -21.53 -7.89
C MET A 76 11.06 -23.03 -8.11
N LEU A 77 9.95 -23.49 -8.67
CA LEU A 77 9.75 -24.86 -9.12
C LEU A 77 9.32 -24.85 -10.59
N GLY A 78 9.99 -25.64 -11.44
CA GLY A 78 9.68 -25.69 -12.88
C GLY A 78 9.79 -24.33 -13.59
N GLY A 79 10.71 -23.46 -13.16
CA GLY A 79 10.88 -22.11 -13.73
C GLY A 79 9.79 -21.11 -13.34
N LYS A 80 8.84 -21.48 -12.48
CA LYS A 80 7.76 -20.62 -11.99
C LYS A 80 7.88 -20.41 -10.49
N ALA A 81 7.47 -19.23 -10.04
CA ALA A 81 7.38 -18.95 -8.61
C ALA A 81 6.18 -19.70 -8.04
N VAL A 82 6.37 -20.35 -6.91
CA VAL A 82 5.34 -21.11 -6.20
C VAL A 82 5.43 -20.84 -4.71
N ILE A 83 4.30 -20.91 -4.02
CA ILE A 83 4.27 -20.88 -2.56
C ILE A 83 4.70 -22.25 -2.07
N VAL A 84 5.82 -22.31 -1.36
CA VAL A 84 6.33 -23.55 -0.76
C VAL A 84 6.12 -23.61 0.74
N ASN A 85 6.02 -22.46 1.41
CA ASN A 85 5.70 -22.39 2.84
C ASN A 85 4.78 -21.18 3.11
N GLY A 86 3.52 -21.29 2.66
CA GLY A 86 2.53 -20.21 2.77
C GLY A 86 2.31 -19.77 4.21
N TYR A 87 2.47 -20.68 5.16
CA TYR A 87 2.34 -20.44 6.58
C TYR A 87 3.20 -19.28 7.12
N LYS A 88 4.43 -19.17 6.60
CA LYS A 88 5.37 -18.10 6.98
C LYS A 88 5.03 -16.77 6.32
N CYS A 89 4.09 -16.72 5.38
CA CYS A 89 3.69 -15.49 4.73
C CYS A 89 2.94 -14.59 5.73
N ILE A 90 3.48 -13.41 5.98
CA ILE A 90 2.86 -12.38 6.81
C ILE A 90 2.09 -11.32 5.98
N GLY A 91 1.90 -11.54 4.68
CA GLY A 91 1.15 -10.63 3.81
C GLY A 91 1.80 -9.26 3.59
N HIS A 92 3.14 -9.18 3.59
CA HIS A 92 3.85 -7.91 3.45
C HIS A 92 3.93 -7.35 2.03
N SER A 93 3.43 -8.08 1.03
CA SER A 93 3.29 -7.66 -0.38
C SER A 93 4.56 -7.26 -1.15
N LEU A 94 5.75 -7.25 -0.53
CA LEU A 94 7.04 -7.03 -1.22
C LEU A 94 7.22 -7.92 -2.45
N CYS A 95 6.77 -9.17 -2.42
CA CYS A 95 6.83 -10.08 -3.56
C CYS A 95 5.97 -9.60 -4.75
N ALA A 96 4.79 -9.06 -4.48
CA ALA A 96 3.94 -8.43 -5.48
C ALA A 96 4.53 -7.10 -5.97
N GLU A 97 5.06 -6.27 -5.08
CA GLU A 97 5.75 -5.01 -5.41
C GLU A 97 6.97 -5.27 -6.32
N ALA A 98 7.79 -6.27 -6.01
CA ALA A 98 9.00 -6.61 -6.77
C ALA A 98 8.73 -7.37 -8.08
N CYS A 99 7.51 -7.86 -8.32
CA CYS A 99 7.21 -8.58 -9.55
C CYS A 99 7.22 -7.62 -10.76
N PRO A 100 8.13 -7.80 -11.74
CA PRO A 100 8.28 -6.86 -12.87
C PRO A 100 7.19 -6.99 -13.94
N VAL A 101 6.43 -8.08 -13.88
CA VAL A 101 5.37 -8.43 -14.84
C VAL A 101 3.99 -8.50 -14.19
N GLY A 102 3.87 -8.14 -12.90
CA GLY A 102 2.58 -8.15 -12.19
C GLY A 102 1.92 -9.53 -12.08
N ALA A 103 2.70 -10.61 -12.17
CA ALA A 103 2.21 -11.99 -12.07
C ALA A 103 1.77 -12.37 -10.65
N ILE A 104 2.11 -11.57 -9.64
CA ILE A 104 1.78 -11.86 -8.24
C ILE A 104 0.71 -10.89 -7.76
N THR A 105 -0.39 -11.44 -7.26
CA THR A 105 -1.58 -10.76 -6.76
C THR A 105 -1.78 -11.17 -5.31
N MET A 106 -2.04 -10.25 -4.38
CA MET A 106 -1.99 -10.61 -2.95
C MET A 106 -3.36 -11.00 -2.40
N VAL A 107 -3.77 -12.27 -2.49
CA VAL A 107 -5.09 -12.79 -2.05
C VAL A 107 -5.17 -13.12 -0.56
N MET A 108 -6.37 -13.36 -0.02
CA MET A 108 -6.57 -13.77 1.37
C MET A 108 -6.59 -15.30 1.53
N ALA A 109 -5.98 -15.83 2.60
CA ALA A 109 -5.65 -17.25 2.70
C ALA A 109 -6.76 -18.23 3.07
N SER A 110 -7.97 -17.78 3.46
CA SER A 110 -9.05 -18.71 3.79
C SER A 110 -10.45 -18.10 3.56
N PRO A 111 -11.41 -18.89 3.04
CA PRO A 111 -12.84 -18.58 3.06
C PRO A 111 -13.41 -18.25 4.44
N SER A 112 -12.90 -18.88 5.52
CA SER A 112 -13.37 -18.61 6.88
C SER A 112 -12.85 -17.29 7.45
N MET A 113 -11.63 -16.91 7.08
CA MET A 113 -11.07 -15.60 7.44
C MET A 113 -11.71 -14.48 6.63
N SER A 114 -12.06 -14.75 5.37
CA SER A 114 -12.73 -13.79 4.49
C SER A 114 -14.23 -13.69 4.77
N ALA A 115 -14.90 -14.75 5.24
CA ALA A 115 -16.31 -14.72 5.67
C ALA A 115 -16.57 -13.74 6.82
N ASP A 116 -15.61 -13.62 7.74
CA ASP A 116 -15.72 -12.74 8.92
C ASP A 116 -15.08 -11.35 8.70
N MET A 117 -14.53 -11.06 7.51
CA MET A 117 -13.98 -9.73 7.21
C MET A 117 -15.07 -8.79 6.70
N PRO A 118 -14.96 -7.47 6.99
CA PRO A 118 -15.86 -6.49 6.39
C PRO A 118 -15.66 -6.46 4.87
N GLN A 119 -16.77 -6.36 4.13
CA GLN A 119 -16.73 -6.07 2.70
C GLN A 119 -16.37 -4.60 2.51
N LEU A 120 -15.29 -4.33 1.78
CA LEU A 120 -14.83 -2.97 1.51
C LEU A 120 -14.70 -2.72 0.01
N THR A 121 -14.78 -1.46 -0.41
CA THR A 121 -14.38 -1.01 -1.75
C THR A 121 -12.85 -0.79 -1.82
N PRO A 122 -12.25 -0.55 -3.01
CA PRO A 122 -10.85 -0.17 -3.12
C PRO A 122 -10.46 1.06 -2.28
N GLU A 123 -11.41 1.98 -2.04
CA GLU A 123 -11.26 3.16 -1.19
C GLU A 123 -11.48 2.88 0.31
N TYR A 124 -11.56 1.60 0.69
CA TYR A 124 -11.76 1.13 2.07
C TYR A 124 -13.13 1.46 2.67
N GLU A 125 -14.12 1.76 1.83
CA GLU A 125 -15.49 2.08 2.26
C GLU A 125 -16.31 0.80 2.47
N THR A 126 -17.11 0.76 3.52
CA THR A 126 -18.04 -0.36 3.77
C THR A 126 -19.29 -0.24 2.91
N ASN A 127 -20.20 -1.22 3.01
CA ASN A 127 -21.55 -1.10 2.45
C ASN A 127 -22.36 0.07 3.03
N VAL A 128 -21.94 0.65 4.16
CA VAL A 128 -22.53 1.86 4.72
C VAL A 128 -21.77 3.06 4.18
N GLN A 129 -22.40 3.84 3.30
CA GLN A 129 -21.77 5.00 2.66
C GLN A 129 -21.20 5.99 3.69
N ASN A 130 -19.98 6.46 3.46
CA ASN A 130 -19.14 7.31 4.30
C ASN A 130 -18.70 6.67 5.64
N LEU A 131 -18.84 5.35 5.79
CA LEU A 131 -18.21 4.57 6.86
C LEU A 131 -17.07 3.74 6.27
N PHE A 132 -15.85 4.01 6.71
CA PHE A 132 -14.62 3.41 6.20
C PHE A 132 -13.95 2.52 7.26
N ILE A 133 -13.22 1.50 6.82
CA ILE A 133 -12.42 0.62 7.70
C ILE A 133 -10.98 0.59 7.24
N VAL A 134 -10.04 0.94 8.13
CA VAL A 134 -8.60 0.99 7.82
C VAL A 134 -7.77 0.20 8.82
N GLY A 135 -6.55 -0.10 8.43
CA GLY A 135 -5.58 -0.87 9.20
C GLY A 135 -5.86 -2.37 9.19
N GLU A 136 -5.51 -3.02 10.29
CA GLU A 136 -5.55 -4.48 10.40
C GLU A 136 -6.96 -5.08 10.17
N LEU A 137 -8.01 -4.31 10.51
CA LEU A 137 -9.40 -4.73 10.37
C LEU A 137 -9.80 -4.94 8.90
N GLY A 138 -9.20 -4.19 7.97
CA GLY A 138 -9.34 -4.37 6.51
C GLY A 138 -8.46 -5.47 5.93
N GLY A 139 -7.80 -6.28 6.77
CA GLY A 139 -7.01 -7.45 6.33
C GLY A 139 -5.52 -7.20 6.13
N LEU A 140 -5.03 -5.97 6.29
CA LEU A 140 -3.64 -5.59 6.01
C LEU A 140 -2.87 -5.31 7.31
N ALA A 141 -2.29 -6.35 7.91
CA ALA A 141 -1.72 -6.35 9.27
C ALA A 141 -0.31 -5.74 9.40
N LEU A 142 -0.02 -4.64 8.70
CA LEU A 142 1.27 -3.93 8.79
C LEU A 142 1.11 -2.46 9.11
N ILE A 143 2.03 -1.91 9.91
CA ILE A 143 2.09 -0.48 10.23
C ILE A 143 2.17 0.36 8.96
N LYS A 144 3.01 -0.02 7.99
CA LYS A 144 3.12 0.66 6.68
C LYS A 144 1.76 0.77 5.98
N ASN A 145 1.01 -0.33 5.93
CA ASN A 145 -0.29 -0.38 5.27
C ASN A 145 -1.33 0.43 6.04
N ALA A 146 -1.35 0.31 7.36
CA ALA A 146 -2.21 1.09 8.24
C ALA A 146 -2.00 2.60 8.06
N VAL A 147 -0.75 3.06 7.97
CA VAL A 147 -0.41 4.47 7.71
C VAL A 147 -0.91 4.90 6.33
N ASN A 148 -0.58 4.16 5.27
CA ASN A 148 -1.01 4.50 3.91
C ASN A 148 -2.55 4.58 3.78
N GLN A 149 -3.26 3.59 4.31
CA GLN A 149 -4.72 3.54 4.28
C GLN A 149 -5.36 4.69 5.04
N GLY A 150 -4.84 5.03 6.23
CA GLY A 150 -5.33 6.17 7.00
C GLY A 150 -5.23 7.47 6.22
N ARG A 151 -4.12 7.67 5.48
CA ARG A 151 -3.93 8.84 4.60
C ARG A 151 -4.88 8.85 3.41
N GLU A 152 -4.94 7.74 2.67
CA GLU A 152 -5.73 7.62 1.42
C GLU A 152 -7.24 7.74 1.68
N CYS A 153 -7.72 7.21 2.81
CA CYS A 153 -9.11 7.33 3.21
C CYS A 153 -9.51 8.81 3.45
N ILE A 154 -8.66 9.60 4.09
CA ILE A 154 -8.91 11.04 4.28
C ILE A 154 -8.87 11.80 2.97
N ASP A 155 -7.95 11.47 2.06
CA ASP A 155 -7.90 12.10 0.74
C ASP A 155 -9.20 11.85 -0.05
N THR A 156 -9.76 10.65 0.07
CA THR A 156 -11.06 10.29 -0.53
C THR A 156 -12.20 11.10 0.10
N ILE A 157 -12.21 11.21 1.43
CA ILE A 157 -13.21 11.98 2.16
C ILE A 157 -13.14 13.46 1.76
N ASP A 158 -11.96 14.08 1.79
CA ASP A 158 -11.74 15.48 1.38
C ASP A 158 -12.28 15.76 -0.03
N GLN A 159 -11.95 14.91 -1.01
CA GLN A 159 -12.46 15.05 -2.38
C GLN A 159 -13.99 14.99 -2.46
N ARG A 160 -14.62 14.05 -1.75
CA ARG A 160 -16.10 13.92 -1.71
C ARG A 160 -16.77 15.10 -1.01
N LEU A 161 -16.17 15.59 0.07
CA LEU A 161 -16.70 16.73 0.81
C LEU A 161 -16.63 18.01 -0.02
N ASN A 162 -15.55 18.19 -0.80
CA ASN A 162 -15.39 19.31 -1.71
C ASN A 162 -16.37 19.26 -2.90
N SER A 163 -16.72 18.07 -3.40
CA SER A 163 -17.69 17.93 -4.50
C SER A 163 -19.15 18.17 -4.08
N MET A 164 -19.48 17.99 -2.80
CA MET A 164 -20.84 18.23 -2.26
C MET A 164 -21.18 19.71 -2.04
N GLY A 165 -20.21 20.64 -2.08
CA GLY A 165 -20.42 22.09 -2.03
C GLY A 165 -21.06 22.66 -0.75
N SER A 166 -21.45 21.81 0.21
CA SER A 166 -22.13 22.16 1.46
C SER A 166 -21.15 22.20 2.63
N ARG A 167 -21.10 23.35 3.32
CA ARG A 167 -20.43 23.46 4.63
C ARG A 167 -21.32 22.86 5.72
N PRO A 168 -20.80 21.94 6.56
CA PRO A 168 -21.59 21.36 7.63
C PRO A 168 -22.04 22.41 8.65
N ALA A 169 -23.10 22.09 9.39
CA ALA A 169 -23.50 22.86 10.56
C ALA A 169 -22.35 22.94 11.59
N ALA A 170 -22.33 24.00 12.39
CA ALA A 170 -21.23 24.32 13.29
C ALA A 170 -20.92 23.22 14.32
N ASP A 171 -21.87 22.34 14.62
CA ASP A 171 -21.81 21.23 15.58
C ASP A 171 -21.49 19.86 14.95
N VAL A 172 -21.36 19.78 13.63
CA VAL A 172 -21.08 18.54 12.89
C VAL A 172 -19.60 18.47 12.51
N TYR A 173 -18.97 17.31 12.70
CA TYR A 173 -17.62 17.02 12.24
C TYR A 173 -17.61 16.58 10.77
N ASP A 174 -16.52 16.87 10.06
CA ASP A 174 -16.27 16.32 8.73
C ASP A 174 -16.00 14.82 8.80
N VAL A 175 -15.15 14.43 9.75
CA VAL A 175 -14.76 13.03 9.96
C VAL A 175 -14.55 12.74 11.45
N LEU A 176 -15.07 11.61 11.91
CA LEU A 176 -14.76 11.06 13.24
C LEU A 176 -13.92 9.80 13.05
N ILE A 177 -12.80 9.73 13.74
CA ILE A 177 -11.86 8.61 13.65
C ILE A 177 -11.96 7.79 14.93
N VAL A 178 -12.24 6.49 14.79
CA VAL A 178 -12.37 5.56 15.91
C VAL A 178 -11.11 4.71 16.02
N GLY A 179 -10.34 4.95 17.07
CA GLY A 179 -9.05 4.31 17.35
C GLY A 179 -7.86 5.22 17.03
N ALA A 180 -6.91 5.30 17.95
CA ALA A 180 -5.68 6.09 17.86
C ALA A 180 -4.44 5.18 17.71
N GLY A 181 -4.57 4.07 16.97
CA GLY A 181 -3.44 3.28 16.48
C GLY A 181 -2.75 3.93 15.26
N PRO A 182 -1.79 3.25 14.61
CA PRO A 182 -1.05 3.80 13.46
C PRO A 182 -1.94 4.38 12.34
N ALA A 183 -3.02 3.68 11.99
CA ALA A 183 -3.95 4.14 10.97
C ALA A 183 -4.74 5.38 11.40
N GLY A 184 -5.28 5.38 12.62
CA GLY A 184 -6.07 6.49 13.14
C GLY A 184 -5.25 7.75 13.42
N ILE A 185 -4.03 7.59 13.94
CA ILE A 185 -3.06 8.68 14.07
C ILE A 185 -2.81 9.31 12.70
N THR A 186 -2.53 8.49 11.69
CA THR A 186 -2.24 8.98 10.34
C THR A 186 -3.45 9.67 9.70
N ALA A 187 -4.64 9.09 9.85
CA ALA A 187 -5.89 9.72 9.38
C ALA A 187 -6.10 11.09 10.05
N SER A 188 -5.83 11.20 11.35
CA SER A 188 -5.97 12.47 12.08
C SER A 188 -4.98 13.53 11.57
N LEU A 189 -3.71 13.16 11.39
CA LEU A 189 -2.69 14.06 10.86
C LEU A 189 -3.02 14.51 9.44
N ARG A 190 -3.56 13.60 8.60
CA ARG A 190 -3.99 13.95 7.26
C ARG A 190 -5.23 14.84 7.27
N ALA A 191 -6.16 14.65 8.22
CA ALA A 191 -7.31 15.53 8.39
C ALA A 191 -6.87 16.96 8.73
N ILE A 192 -5.85 17.11 9.58
CA ILE A 192 -5.21 18.41 9.90
C ILE A 192 -4.62 19.04 8.63
N GLU A 193 -3.82 18.30 7.85
CA GLU A 193 -3.25 18.79 6.58
C GLU A 193 -4.31 19.29 5.59
N LYS A 194 -5.49 18.65 5.60
CA LYS A 194 -6.62 18.99 4.74
C LYS A 194 -7.55 20.04 5.34
N ASN A 195 -7.26 20.55 6.53
CA ASN A 195 -8.12 21.48 7.28
C ASN A 195 -9.55 20.96 7.48
N LEU A 196 -9.71 19.64 7.67
CA LEU A 196 -10.99 19.04 7.99
C LEU A 196 -11.27 19.16 9.49
N LYS A 197 -12.52 19.47 9.85
CA LYS A 197 -12.97 19.45 11.24
C LYS A 197 -13.14 17.99 11.69
N TYR A 198 -12.25 17.51 12.56
CA TYR A 198 -12.24 16.10 12.96
C TYR A 198 -12.20 15.92 14.49
N VAL A 199 -12.49 14.70 14.94
CA VAL A 199 -12.21 14.26 16.30
C VAL A 199 -11.80 12.78 16.29
N THR A 200 -10.81 12.42 17.11
CA THR A 200 -10.37 11.04 17.27
C THR A 200 -10.76 10.51 18.64
N VAL A 201 -11.37 9.34 18.69
CA VAL A 201 -11.85 8.69 19.92
C VAL A 201 -11.09 7.38 20.12
N GLU A 202 -10.51 7.16 21.30
CA GLU A 202 -9.71 5.98 21.64
C GLU A 202 -10.15 5.39 22.98
N GLN A 203 -10.40 4.08 23.02
CA GLN A 203 -10.88 3.40 24.23
C GLN A 203 -9.82 3.29 25.31
N ASP A 204 -8.52 3.22 24.94
CA ASP A 204 -7.39 3.10 25.84
C ASP A 204 -6.47 4.33 25.72
N GLU A 205 -5.23 4.12 25.30
CA GLU A 205 -4.15 5.10 25.13
C GLU A 205 -3.74 5.21 23.66
N VAL A 206 -3.13 6.34 23.31
CA VAL A 206 -2.63 6.60 21.95
C VAL A 206 -1.51 5.61 21.59
N GLY A 207 -1.51 5.14 20.35
CA GLY A 207 -0.55 4.17 19.79
C GLY A 207 -1.13 2.77 19.60
N GLY A 208 -2.34 2.50 20.11
CA GLY A 208 -3.09 1.26 19.88
C GLY A 208 -2.29 0.00 20.23
N THR A 209 -2.33 -1.03 19.36
CA THR A 209 -1.60 -2.29 19.59
C THR A 209 -0.09 -2.08 19.78
N VAL A 210 0.50 -1.06 19.16
CA VAL A 210 1.95 -0.80 19.27
C VAL A 210 2.32 -0.33 20.67
N ALA A 211 1.48 0.52 21.29
CA ALA A 211 1.66 0.94 22.68
C ALA A 211 1.59 -0.25 23.67
N LYS A 212 0.91 -1.33 23.30
CA LYS A 212 0.73 -2.52 24.13
C LYS A 212 1.86 -3.55 24.01
N TYR A 213 2.82 -3.37 23.08
CA TYR A 213 3.95 -4.27 22.95
C TYR A 213 4.92 -4.21 24.15
N PRO A 214 5.68 -5.28 24.43
CA PRO A 214 6.75 -5.24 25.43
C PRO A 214 7.80 -4.15 25.12
N ARG A 215 8.49 -3.65 26.15
CA ARG A 215 9.59 -2.69 25.96
C ARG A 215 10.65 -3.23 25.00
N GLN A 216 11.24 -2.33 24.22
CA GLN A 216 12.29 -2.57 23.22
C GLN A 216 11.90 -3.51 22.07
N LYS A 217 10.61 -3.89 21.95
CA LYS A 217 10.14 -4.69 20.82
C LYS A 217 10.44 -3.96 19.51
N LEU A 218 11.05 -4.65 18.56
CA LEU A 218 11.22 -4.15 17.20
C LEU A 218 9.86 -4.25 16.49
N VAL A 219 9.35 -3.12 16.00
CA VAL A 219 7.99 -2.99 15.47
C VAL A 219 7.92 -2.63 13.99
N MET A 220 9.02 -2.12 13.43
CA MET A 220 9.08 -1.67 12.04
C MET A 220 10.38 -2.13 11.40
N THR A 221 10.30 -2.72 10.21
CA THR A 221 11.44 -3.24 9.42
C THR A 221 11.57 -2.55 8.05
N SER A 222 10.85 -1.46 7.82
CA SER A 222 10.83 -0.75 6.53
C SER A 222 10.50 0.74 6.69
N PRO A 223 11.06 1.63 5.85
CA PRO A 223 10.74 3.05 5.86
C PRO A 223 9.25 3.31 5.59
N VAL A 224 8.68 4.29 6.29
CA VAL A 224 7.29 4.75 6.12
C VAL A 224 7.26 6.26 6.00
N GLU A 225 6.34 6.80 5.23
CA GLU A 225 6.14 8.25 5.11
C GLU A 225 4.94 8.66 5.95
N PHE A 226 5.16 9.55 6.91
CA PHE A 226 4.12 10.06 7.80
C PHE A 226 3.67 11.45 7.32
N PRO A 227 2.37 11.73 7.23
CA PRO A 227 1.85 13.08 7.06
C PRO A 227 2.43 14.03 8.12
N MET A 228 2.65 15.29 7.75
CA MET A 228 3.25 16.36 8.56
C MET A 228 4.72 16.15 8.99
N TYR A 229 5.35 15.03 8.61
CA TYR A 229 6.74 14.73 8.98
C TYR A 229 7.63 14.30 7.79
N GLY A 230 7.08 13.67 6.75
CA GLY A 230 7.83 13.17 5.60
C GLY A 230 8.42 11.77 5.80
N LYS A 231 9.42 11.40 4.98
CA LYS A 231 9.99 10.03 4.96
C LYS A 231 10.77 9.70 6.23
N PHE A 232 10.31 8.67 6.93
CA PHE A 232 10.99 8.11 8.09
C PHE A 232 12.07 7.11 7.67
N LYS A 233 13.35 7.49 7.78
CA LYS A 233 14.49 6.78 7.16
C LYS A 233 15.03 5.57 7.93
N LYS A 234 14.55 5.28 9.13
CA LYS A 234 15.08 4.14 9.93
C LYS A 234 14.46 2.82 9.48
N THR A 235 15.30 1.84 9.17
CA THR A 235 14.91 0.49 8.75
C THR A 235 14.50 -0.39 9.91
N GLU A 236 14.99 -0.15 11.13
CA GLU A 236 14.55 -0.83 12.35
C GLU A 236 14.21 0.19 13.43
N LEU A 237 13.04 0.03 14.06
CA LEU A 237 12.59 0.91 15.13
C LEU A 237 12.04 0.10 16.30
N SER A 238 12.51 0.43 17.51
CA SER A 238 11.87 -0.06 18.73
C SER A 238 10.54 0.64 18.96
N LYS A 239 9.66 -0.01 19.72
CA LYS A 239 8.39 0.55 20.20
C LYS A 239 8.56 1.97 20.76
N GLU A 240 9.51 2.19 21.66
CA GLU A 240 9.69 3.46 22.36
C GLU A 240 10.06 4.57 21.40
N ASN A 241 10.94 4.27 20.44
CA ASN A 241 11.33 5.23 19.42
C ASN A 241 10.15 5.58 18.51
N LEU A 242 9.24 4.63 18.23
CA LEU A 242 8.03 4.90 17.46
C LEU A 242 7.04 5.76 18.25
N LEU A 243 6.82 5.44 19.52
CA LEU A 243 5.93 6.20 20.39
C LEU A 243 6.45 7.61 20.63
N ALA A 244 7.74 7.78 20.92
CA ALA A 244 8.36 9.09 21.08
C ALA A 244 8.34 9.90 19.78
N PHE A 245 8.41 9.22 18.63
CA PHE A 245 8.23 9.86 17.34
C PHE A 245 6.80 10.37 17.16
N TRP A 246 5.78 9.52 17.40
CA TRP A 246 4.38 9.97 17.34
C TRP A 246 4.12 11.09 18.32
N ASP A 247 4.58 10.97 19.56
CA ASP A 247 4.42 11.99 20.59
C ASP A 247 4.91 13.36 20.12
N LYS A 248 6.10 13.43 19.50
CA LYS A 248 6.63 14.67 18.90
C LYS A 248 5.76 15.22 17.77
N VAL A 249 5.19 14.36 16.93
CA VAL A 249 4.33 14.77 15.82
C VAL A 249 2.98 15.27 16.33
N LEU A 250 2.38 14.55 17.29
CA LEU A 250 1.07 14.86 17.85
C LEU A 250 1.09 16.18 18.64
N HIS A 251 2.15 16.44 19.41
CA HIS A 251 2.33 17.71 20.12
C HIS A 251 2.47 18.93 19.19
N ARG A 252 2.94 18.73 17.95
CA ARG A 252 3.12 19.82 16.97
C ARG A 252 1.87 20.10 16.13
N ALA A 253 0.92 19.17 16.08
CA ALA A 253 -0.14 19.16 15.07
C ALA A 253 -1.53 19.54 15.62
N ASP A 254 -1.64 20.02 16.86
CA ASP A 254 -2.92 20.22 17.57
C ASP A 254 -3.83 18.98 17.50
N PHE A 255 -3.24 17.81 17.78
CA PHE A 255 -3.91 16.53 17.63
C PHE A 255 -5.05 16.37 18.65
N GLN A 256 -6.29 16.40 18.17
CA GLN A 256 -7.48 16.22 19.00
C GLN A 256 -7.84 14.74 19.21
N VAL A 257 -7.56 14.24 20.42
CA VAL A 257 -7.94 12.88 20.83
C VAL A 257 -8.73 12.87 22.14
N ARG A 258 -9.72 11.97 22.21
CA ARG A 258 -10.48 11.62 23.41
C ARG A 258 -10.10 10.20 23.82
N ALA A 259 -9.07 10.09 24.67
CA ALA A 259 -8.59 8.82 25.20
C ALA A 259 -9.46 8.32 26.37
N GLY A 260 -9.42 7.01 26.64
CA GLY A 260 -10.29 6.37 27.64
C GLY A 260 -11.78 6.47 27.30
N GLU A 261 -12.14 6.62 26.02
CA GLU A 261 -13.51 6.81 25.56
C GLU A 261 -13.83 5.77 24.48
N LYS A 262 -14.74 4.85 24.79
CA LYS A 262 -15.08 3.73 23.92
C LYS A 262 -16.29 4.09 23.06
N VAL A 263 -16.24 3.80 21.76
CA VAL A 263 -17.42 3.90 20.89
C VAL A 263 -18.31 2.68 21.09
N ASP A 264 -19.57 2.92 21.41
CA ASP A 264 -20.56 1.86 21.71
C ASP A 264 -21.57 1.66 20.58
N ASP A 265 -21.87 2.71 19.80
CA ASP A 265 -22.85 2.65 18.71
C ASP A 265 -22.58 3.70 17.63
N ILE A 266 -22.93 3.38 16.38
CA ILE A 266 -22.86 4.30 15.24
C ILE A 266 -24.15 4.13 14.43
N LYS A 267 -24.89 5.21 14.25
CA LYS A 267 -26.13 5.21 13.47
C LYS A 267 -26.12 6.32 12.43
N LYS A 268 -26.47 5.99 11.19
CA LYS A 268 -26.66 6.99 10.12
C LYS A 268 -28.10 7.50 10.15
N GLY A 269 -28.26 8.81 10.29
CA GLY A 269 -29.56 9.49 10.22
C GLY A 269 -30.08 9.58 8.79
N SER A 270 -31.37 9.92 8.65
CA SER A 270 -32.01 10.17 7.35
C SER A 270 -31.45 11.41 6.64
N ASP A 271 -30.83 12.32 7.39
CA ASP A 271 -30.08 13.48 6.90
C ASP A 271 -28.69 13.13 6.34
N GLY A 272 -28.31 11.85 6.38
CA GLY A 272 -27.01 11.37 5.92
C GLY A 272 -25.86 11.60 6.90
N ILE A 273 -26.14 12.13 8.09
CA ILE A 273 -25.15 12.41 9.15
C ILE A 273 -25.11 11.24 10.13
N PHE A 274 -23.91 10.84 10.57
CA PHE A 274 -23.74 9.84 11.61
C PHE A 274 -23.89 10.45 13.00
N THR A 275 -24.58 9.72 13.86
CA THR A 275 -24.56 9.90 15.31
C THR A 275 -23.72 8.78 15.92
N VAL A 276 -22.57 9.15 16.49
CA VAL A 276 -21.62 8.24 17.14
C VAL A 276 -21.79 8.38 18.65
N THR A 277 -22.20 7.30 19.31
CA THR A 277 -22.40 7.25 20.76
C THR A 277 -21.22 6.57 21.42
N THR A 278 -20.66 7.20 22.45
CA THR A 278 -19.52 6.70 23.21
C THR A 278 -19.88 6.53 24.68
N SER A 279 -18.94 5.98 25.45
CA SER A 279 -19.07 5.83 26.89
C SER A 279 -19.12 7.16 27.66
N LYS A 280 -18.84 8.30 27.01
CA LYS A 280 -18.79 9.63 27.64
C LYS A 280 -19.64 10.69 26.95
N SER A 281 -19.81 10.59 25.63
CA SER A 281 -20.37 11.68 24.80
C SER A 281 -21.11 11.13 23.58
N GLN A 282 -21.75 12.04 22.84
CA GLN A 282 -22.31 11.76 21.53
C GLN A 282 -21.79 12.79 20.52
N TYR A 283 -21.45 12.33 19.32
CA TYR A 283 -20.89 13.17 18.25
C TYR A 283 -21.72 13.05 16.98
N ARG A 284 -21.82 14.16 16.25
CA ARG A 284 -22.39 14.20 14.90
C ARG A 284 -21.29 14.36 13.86
N THR A 285 -21.29 13.54 12.81
CA THR A 285 -20.22 13.57 11.80
C THR A 285 -20.69 13.14 10.42
N ARG A 286 -20.09 13.68 9.35
CA ARG A 286 -20.42 13.32 7.96
C ARG A 286 -19.80 12.00 7.52
N ALA A 287 -18.60 11.70 8.00
CA ALA A 287 -17.89 10.45 7.74
C ALA A 287 -17.35 9.84 9.04
N VAL A 288 -17.16 8.52 9.03
CA VAL A 288 -16.55 7.78 10.14
C VAL A 288 -15.45 6.87 9.58
N ILE A 289 -14.28 6.89 10.21
CA ILE A 289 -13.18 5.95 9.93
C ILE A 289 -13.01 5.02 11.12
N LEU A 290 -13.14 3.72 10.91
CA LEU A 290 -12.88 2.69 11.91
C LEU A 290 -11.42 2.20 11.79
N ALA A 291 -10.57 2.61 12.73
CA ALA A 291 -9.16 2.26 12.84
C ALA A 291 -8.88 1.38 14.08
N LEU A 292 -9.79 0.44 14.35
CA LEU A 292 -9.86 -0.36 15.59
C LEU A 292 -8.78 -1.46 15.74
N GLY A 293 -8.14 -1.86 14.64
CA GLY A 293 -7.26 -3.04 14.60
C GLY A 293 -8.01 -4.38 14.74
N LYS A 294 -7.29 -5.52 14.76
CA LYS A 294 -7.91 -6.85 15.02
C LYS A 294 -7.62 -7.40 16.40
N THR A 295 -6.62 -6.86 17.11
CA THR A 295 -6.24 -7.35 18.45
C THR A 295 -7.39 -7.21 19.44
N GLY A 296 -8.28 -6.23 19.26
CA GLY A 296 -9.52 -6.10 20.02
C GLY A 296 -9.31 -6.19 21.53
N THR A 297 -10.25 -6.84 22.21
CA THR A 297 -10.12 -7.19 23.63
C THR A 297 -9.38 -8.53 23.76
N PRO A 298 -8.44 -8.69 24.71
CA PRO A 298 -7.81 -9.99 24.96
C PRO A 298 -8.85 -11.10 25.15
N ARG A 299 -8.60 -12.25 24.54
CA ARG A 299 -9.49 -13.41 24.68
C ARG A 299 -9.40 -13.96 26.09
N LYS A 300 -10.50 -13.84 26.84
CA LYS A 300 -10.68 -14.53 28.12
C LYS A 300 -10.81 -16.04 27.89
N LEU A 301 -10.32 -16.83 28.84
CA LEU A 301 -10.37 -18.29 28.84
C LEU A 301 -11.69 -18.82 29.43
N GLY A 302 -12.39 -17.99 30.21
CA GLY A 302 -13.61 -18.39 30.93
C GLY A 302 -13.32 -19.33 32.10
N VAL A 303 -12.11 -19.27 32.64
CA VAL A 303 -11.64 -20.21 33.68
C VAL A 303 -11.87 -19.60 35.07
N LYS A 304 -12.26 -20.42 36.04
CA LYS A 304 -12.47 -19.97 37.42
C LYS A 304 -11.19 -19.32 37.97
N GLY A 305 -11.33 -18.14 38.58
CA GLY A 305 -10.20 -17.38 39.15
C GLY A 305 -9.46 -16.48 38.16
N GLU A 306 -9.91 -16.38 36.91
CA GLU A 306 -9.27 -15.57 35.87
C GLU A 306 -9.29 -14.06 36.17
N GLU A 307 -10.21 -13.57 37.00
CA GLU A 307 -10.28 -12.16 37.41
C GLU A 307 -9.31 -11.79 38.55
N MET A 308 -8.49 -12.74 39.04
CA MET A 308 -7.53 -12.49 40.12
C MET A 308 -6.43 -11.49 39.68
N PRO A 309 -5.93 -10.62 40.58
CA PRO A 309 -4.91 -9.61 40.23
C PRO A 309 -3.60 -10.19 39.66
N LYS A 310 -3.27 -11.44 39.97
CA LYS A 310 -2.09 -12.15 39.45
C LYS A 310 -2.23 -12.59 37.98
N VAL A 311 -3.45 -12.59 37.43
CA VAL A 311 -3.75 -13.01 36.07
C VAL A 311 -3.79 -11.79 35.17
N MET A 312 -2.86 -11.73 34.22
CA MET A 312 -2.63 -10.58 33.35
C MET A 312 -2.71 -10.97 31.88
N TYR A 313 -3.17 -10.04 31.05
CA TYR A 313 -3.25 -10.24 29.58
C TYR A 313 -2.21 -9.42 28.82
N ARG A 314 -1.34 -8.72 29.55
CA ARG A 314 -0.33 -7.82 28.98
C ARG A 314 0.94 -7.88 29.82
N LEU A 315 2.06 -8.12 29.15
CA LEU A 315 3.39 -7.99 29.75
C LEU A 315 4.01 -6.68 29.26
N ILE A 316 4.17 -5.71 30.17
CA ILE A 316 4.75 -4.40 29.85
C ILE A 316 6.28 -4.46 30.00
N GLU A 317 6.74 -4.91 31.16
CA GLU A 317 8.15 -4.85 31.59
C GLU A 317 8.51 -6.18 32.27
N ALA A 318 9.33 -7.00 31.61
CA ALA A 318 9.71 -8.32 32.15
C ALA A 318 10.69 -8.19 33.33
N ASP A 319 11.56 -7.19 33.28
CA ASP A 319 12.62 -6.86 34.25
C ASP A 319 12.12 -6.54 35.67
N HIS A 320 10.84 -6.18 35.83
CA HIS A 320 10.23 -6.01 37.15
C HIS A 320 9.95 -7.33 37.88
N TYR A 321 9.99 -8.46 37.16
CA TYR A 321 9.71 -9.77 37.73
C TYR A 321 11.03 -10.51 37.89
N ILE A 322 11.50 -10.59 39.13
CA ILE A 322 12.70 -11.35 39.53
C ILE A 322 12.36 -12.28 40.68
N ASN A 323 13.00 -13.44 40.72
CA ASN A 323 12.75 -14.49 41.73
C ASN A 323 11.26 -14.90 41.82
N LYS A 324 10.56 -14.99 40.68
CA LYS A 324 9.14 -15.34 40.60
C LYS A 324 8.90 -16.67 39.89
N LYS A 325 7.85 -17.37 40.31
CA LYS A 325 7.25 -18.50 39.61
C LYS A 325 6.16 -18.00 38.68
N ILE A 326 6.33 -18.18 37.38
CA ILE A 326 5.47 -17.54 36.38
C ILE A 326 4.90 -18.58 35.42
N LEU A 327 3.59 -18.53 35.21
CA LEU A 327 2.91 -19.29 34.16
C LEU A 327 2.60 -18.36 32.98
N VAL A 328 2.99 -18.75 31.78
CA VAL A 328 2.59 -18.10 30.52
C VAL A 328 1.70 -19.05 29.74
N ILE A 329 0.58 -18.58 29.21
CA ILE A 329 -0.41 -19.41 28.52
C ILE A 329 -0.51 -18.93 27.07
N GLY A 330 -0.21 -19.81 26.11
CA GLY A 330 -0.32 -19.53 24.68
C GLY A 330 0.78 -20.20 23.85
N GLY A 331 0.57 -20.27 22.53
CA GLY A 331 1.52 -20.89 21.60
C GLY A 331 1.83 -20.07 20.35
N GLY A 332 1.52 -18.77 20.37
CA GLY A 332 1.91 -17.82 19.33
C GLY A 332 3.18 -17.05 19.71
N ASP A 333 3.72 -16.26 18.78
CA ASP A 333 4.96 -15.51 18.99
C ASP A 333 4.92 -14.63 20.24
N SER A 334 3.78 -13.98 20.53
CA SER A 334 3.65 -13.13 21.72
C SER A 334 3.83 -13.91 23.03
N ALA A 335 3.29 -15.14 23.10
CA ALA A 335 3.43 -15.99 24.28
C ALA A 335 4.89 -16.46 24.44
N VAL A 336 5.50 -16.91 23.35
CA VAL A 336 6.88 -17.41 23.33
C VAL A 336 7.90 -16.30 23.64
N GLU A 337 7.73 -15.11 23.04
CA GLU A 337 8.57 -13.94 23.31
C GLU A 337 8.45 -13.50 24.77
N ALA A 338 7.23 -13.45 25.32
CA ALA A 338 7.00 -13.09 26.72
C ALA A 338 7.62 -14.12 27.68
N ALA A 339 7.41 -15.42 27.42
CA ALA A 339 7.96 -16.49 28.23
C ALA A 339 9.50 -16.46 28.24
N MET A 340 10.13 -16.31 27.07
CA MET A 340 11.59 -16.14 27.00
C MET A 340 12.06 -14.87 27.69
N GLY A 341 11.36 -13.73 27.50
CA GLY A 341 11.71 -12.46 28.14
C GLY A 341 11.70 -12.53 29.67
N LEU A 342 10.70 -13.21 30.23
CA LEU A 342 10.59 -13.46 31.67
C LEU A 342 11.61 -14.50 32.17
N ALA A 343 11.91 -15.53 31.37
CA ALA A 343 12.87 -16.57 31.70
C ALA A 343 14.33 -16.08 31.72
N HIS A 344 14.63 -14.96 31.04
CA HIS A 344 15.96 -14.35 31.07
C HIS A 344 16.17 -13.46 32.30
N GLN A 345 15.13 -13.18 33.08
CA GLN A 345 15.26 -12.39 34.31
C GLN A 345 15.79 -13.26 35.45
N VAL A 346 16.47 -12.59 36.38
CA VAL A 346 17.19 -13.25 37.46
C VAL A 346 16.23 -14.02 38.37
N GLY A 347 16.51 -15.32 38.57
CA GLY A 347 15.82 -16.19 39.52
C GLY A 347 14.39 -16.60 39.15
N ASN A 348 13.91 -16.28 37.94
CA ASN A 348 12.55 -16.66 37.54
C ASN A 348 12.45 -18.14 37.14
N GLU A 349 11.38 -18.79 37.58
CA GLU A 349 10.95 -20.11 37.12
C GLU A 349 9.75 -19.94 36.20
N VAL A 350 9.96 -20.05 34.89
CA VAL A 350 8.90 -19.81 33.90
C VAL A 350 8.41 -21.11 33.29
N THR A 351 7.09 -21.32 33.33
CA THR A 351 6.41 -22.41 32.63
C THR A 351 5.52 -21.85 31.52
N LEU A 352 5.70 -22.32 30.29
CA LEU A 352 4.85 -22.01 29.15
C LEU A 352 3.87 -23.15 28.89
N SER A 353 2.58 -22.91 29.13
CA SER A 353 1.49 -23.84 28.87
C SER A 353 0.91 -23.61 27.48
N TYR A 354 0.82 -24.68 26.71
CA TYR A 354 0.19 -24.67 25.40
C TYR A 354 -0.66 -25.92 25.15
N ARG A 355 -1.89 -25.71 24.68
CA ARG A 355 -2.90 -26.74 24.49
C ARG A 355 -2.63 -27.76 23.38
N GLN A 356 -1.71 -27.46 22.46
CA GLN A 356 -1.36 -28.38 21.36
C GLN A 356 -0.10 -29.16 21.70
N ASP A 357 0.21 -30.17 20.90
CA ASP A 357 1.37 -31.05 21.04
C ASP A 357 2.70 -30.42 20.60
N ARG A 358 2.64 -29.41 19.73
CA ARG A 358 3.81 -28.67 19.22
C ARG A 358 3.48 -27.25 18.83
N PHE A 359 4.47 -26.36 18.89
CA PHE A 359 4.32 -25.01 18.32
C PHE A 359 4.14 -25.10 16.82
N SER A 360 2.95 -24.79 16.34
CA SER A 360 2.74 -24.57 14.92
C SER A 360 2.96 -23.11 14.56
N ARG A 361 2.61 -22.14 15.43
CA ARG A 361 2.30 -20.73 15.09
C ARG A 361 3.41 -19.71 15.16
N ILE A 362 4.61 -20.12 15.54
CA ILE A 362 5.69 -19.18 15.82
C ILE A 362 6.63 -19.05 14.62
N LYS A 363 7.25 -17.88 14.50
CA LYS A 363 8.29 -17.64 13.51
C LYS A 363 9.49 -18.56 13.76
N GLU A 364 10.18 -18.95 12.69
CA GLU A 364 11.38 -19.81 12.74
C GLU A 364 12.39 -19.32 13.79
N ARG A 365 12.70 -18.02 13.78
CA ARG A 365 13.59 -17.39 14.75
C ARG A 365 13.15 -17.66 16.20
N ASN A 366 11.86 -17.60 16.47
CA ASN A 366 11.32 -17.85 17.81
C ASN A 366 11.29 -19.36 18.13
N SER A 367 11.08 -20.23 17.13
CA SER A 367 11.23 -21.69 17.30
C SER A 367 12.63 -22.06 17.76
N THR A 368 13.66 -21.59 17.05
CA THR A 368 15.05 -21.89 17.42
C THR A 368 15.40 -21.34 18.81
N ARG A 369 14.96 -20.11 19.12
CA ARG A 369 15.24 -19.47 20.42
C ARG A 369 14.53 -20.16 21.58
N VAL A 370 13.28 -20.58 21.40
CA VAL A 370 12.54 -21.26 22.47
C VAL A 370 13.11 -22.65 22.74
N GLU A 371 13.50 -23.39 21.70
CA GLU A 371 14.19 -24.68 21.83
C GLU A 371 15.50 -24.55 22.60
N GLU A 372 16.31 -23.52 22.30
CA GLU A 372 17.53 -23.22 23.04
C GLU A 372 17.25 -22.86 24.52
N CYS A 373 16.21 -22.06 24.77
CA CYS A 373 15.80 -21.67 26.11
C CYS A 373 15.32 -22.87 26.95
N VAL A 374 14.63 -23.81 26.32
CA VAL A 374 14.23 -25.09 26.93
C VAL A 374 15.45 -25.97 27.20
N ARG A 375 16.33 -26.13 26.21
CA ARG A 375 17.54 -26.95 26.33
C ARG A 375 18.50 -26.45 27.41
N SER A 376 18.58 -25.13 27.61
CA SER A 376 19.36 -24.50 28.68
C SER A 376 18.68 -24.56 30.06
N GLY A 377 17.46 -25.12 30.16
CA GLY A 377 16.72 -25.26 31.41
C GLY A 377 16.08 -23.97 31.92
N LYS A 378 16.18 -22.85 31.20
CA LYS A 378 15.61 -21.56 31.60
C LYS A 378 14.10 -21.50 31.48
N LEU A 379 13.52 -22.25 30.55
CA LEU A 379 12.09 -22.26 30.27
C LEU A 379 11.56 -23.70 30.28
N LYS A 380 10.50 -23.95 31.04
CA LYS A 380 9.74 -25.20 30.97
C LYS A 380 8.57 -25.04 30.01
N VAL A 381 8.38 -25.97 29.07
CA VAL A 381 7.21 -25.97 28.16
C VAL A 381 6.34 -27.18 28.46
N LEU A 382 5.04 -26.95 28.63
CA LEU A 382 4.02 -27.97 28.82
C LEU A 382 3.09 -27.99 27.61
N PHE A 383 3.30 -28.97 26.73
CA PHE A 383 2.37 -29.25 25.62
C PHE A 383 1.17 -30.05 26.08
N ASN A 384 0.10 -30.02 25.28
CA ASN A 384 -1.20 -30.62 25.60
C ASN A 384 -1.69 -30.19 27.00
N SER A 385 -1.51 -28.90 27.33
CA SER A 385 -1.90 -28.35 28.62
C SER A 385 -2.96 -27.26 28.51
N THR A 386 -3.97 -27.33 29.38
CA THR A 386 -5.09 -26.38 29.44
C THR A 386 -5.37 -25.98 30.90
N PRO A 387 -5.51 -24.68 31.22
CA PRO A 387 -5.88 -24.25 32.56
C PRO A 387 -7.33 -24.60 32.90
N LEU A 388 -7.54 -25.12 34.12
CA LEU A 388 -8.86 -25.49 34.67
C LEU A 388 -9.30 -24.56 35.80
N GLU A 389 -8.38 -24.07 36.62
CA GLU A 389 -8.66 -23.18 37.76
C GLU A 389 -7.42 -22.37 38.13
N PHE A 390 -7.58 -21.06 38.34
CA PHE A 390 -6.58 -20.18 38.95
C PHE A 390 -6.85 -20.04 40.45
N ARG A 391 -5.82 -20.31 41.25
CA ARG A 391 -5.82 -20.18 42.71
C ARG A 391 -4.81 -19.11 43.14
N GLU A 392 -4.90 -18.68 44.39
CA GLU A 392 -4.08 -17.61 44.94
C GLU A 392 -2.57 -17.84 44.75
N HIS A 393 -2.09 -19.07 45.01
CA HIS A 393 -0.67 -19.44 44.90
C HIS A 393 -0.38 -20.55 43.87
N ALA A 394 -1.39 -21.01 43.12
CA ALA A 394 -1.26 -22.11 42.18
C ALA A 394 -2.21 -22.01 40.98
N VAL A 395 -1.95 -22.78 39.93
CA VAL A 395 -2.88 -23.01 38.81
C VAL A 395 -3.09 -24.51 38.69
N VAL A 396 -4.34 -24.94 38.55
CA VAL A 396 -4.68 -26.30 38.17
C VAL A 396 -4.69 -26.37 36.64
N LEU A 397 -3.80 -27.18 36.08
CA LEU A 397 -3.76 -27.51 34.66
C LEU A 397 -4.23 -28.94 34.44
N GLU A 398 -4.90 -29.18 33.32
CA GLU A 398 -4.97 -30.51 32.71
C GLU A 398 -3.80 -30.63 31.74
N VAL A 399 -2.94 -31.63 31.91
CA VAL A 399 -1.79 -31.90 31.05
C VAL A 399 -1.89 -33.33 30.56
N LYS A 400 -2.08 -33.52 29.24
CA LYS A 400 -2.29 -34.84 28.62
C LYS A 400 -3.41 -35.66 29.28
N GLY A 401 -4.46 -34.99 29.76
CA GLY A 401 -5.61 -35.62 30.44
C GLY A 401 -5.43 -35.83 31.94
N GLU A 402 -4.25 -35.55 32.51
CA GLU A 402 -4.01 -35.63 33.95
C GLU A 402 -4.07 -34.25 34.60
N ARG A 403 -4.68 -34.17 35.78
CA ARG A 403 -4.71 -32.92 36.55
C ARG A 403 -3.42 -32.73 37.32
N MET A 404 -2.80 -31.56 37.15
CA MET A 404 -1.58 -31.17 37.84
C MET A 404 -1.73 -29.76 38.40
N GLU A 405 -1.28 -29.56 39.62
CA GLU A 405 -1.24 -28.25 40.26
C GLU A 405 0.17 -27.67 40.19
N ILE A 406 0.30 -26.45 39.69
CA ILE A 406 1.58 -25.77 39.49
C ILE A 406 1.62 -24.49 40.34
N PRO A 407 2.57 -24.37 41.29
CA PRO A 407 2.78 -23.14 42.05
C PRO A 407 3.17 -21.98 41.13
N ASN A 408 2.58 -20.81 41.34
CA ASN A 408 2.91 -19.60 40.59
C ASN A 408 2.50 -18.34 41.34
N ASP A 409 3.30 -17.30 41.19
CA ASP A 409 3.05 -15.94 41.65
C ASP A 409 2.21 -15.17 40.63
N PHE A 410 2.49 -15.35 39.33
CA PHE A 410 1.85 -14.61 38.24
C PHE A 410 1.47 -15.50 37.06
N VAL A 411 0.40 -15.12 36.36
CA VAL A 411 -0.06 -15.76 35.14
C VAL A 411 -0.19 -14.72 34.03
N TRP A 412 0.40 -14.99 32.86
CA TRP A 412 0.12 -14.23 31.65
C TRP A 412 -0.66 -15.04 30.62
N ILE A 413 -1.78 -14.50 30.16
CA ILE A 413 -2.63 -15.12 29.14
C ILE A 413 -2.40 -14.42 27.80
N PHE A 414 -1.85 -15.17 26.84
CA PHE A 414 -1.66 -14.77 25.45
C PHE A 414 -2.46 -15.69 24.51
N ALA A 415 -3.78 -15.75 24.73
CA ALA A 415 -4.73 -16.56 23.95
C ALA A 415 -5.20 -15.90 22.64
N GLY A 416 -4.67 -14.72 22.30
CA GLY A 416 -5.10 -13.90 21.16
C GLY A 416 -6.17 -12.89 21.54
N GLY A 417 -6.71 -12.20 20.53
CA GLY A 417 -7.78 -11.22 20.68
C GLY A 417 -9.12 -11.72 20.15
N THR A 418 -10.20 -11.07 20.58
CA THR A 418 -11.52 -11.17 19.94
C THR A 418 -11.72 -9.94 19.06
N PRO A 419 -11.78 -10.09 17.72
CA PRO A 419 -12.03 -8.97 16.81
C PRO A 419 -13.43 -8.37 17.04
N PRO A 420 -13.64 -7.09 16.69
CA PRO A 420 -14.89 -6.37 16.99
C PRO A 420 -16.05 -6.71 16.03
N TYR A 421 -16.24 -7.98 15.65
CA TYR A 421 -17.23 -8.38 14.63
C TYR A 421 -18.67 -8.11 15.04
N ASP A 422 -19.02 -8.34 16.31
CA ASP A 422 -20.37 -8.08 16.80
C ASP A 422 -20.71 -6.59 16.75
N PHE A 423 -19.71 -5.74 17.03
CA PHE A 423 -19.84 -4.29 16.87
C PHE A 423 -20.05 -3.90 15.40
N LEU A 424 -19.26 -4.46 14.48
CA LEU A 424 -19.42 -4.21 13.03
C LEU A 424 -20.80 -4.62 12.52
N LYS A 425 -21.29 -5.81 12.91
CA LYS A 425 -22.63 -6.29 12.56
C LYS A 425 -23.72 -5.36 13.11
N LYS A 426 -23.57 -4.93 14.36
CA LYS A 426 -24.51 -4.01 15.04
C LYS A 426 -24.68 -2.69 14.27
N ILE A 427 -23.60 -2.13 13.73
CA ILE A 427 -23.63 -0.86 12.98
C ILE A 427 -23.97 -1.04 11.49
N GLY A 428 -24.36 -2.26 11.07
CA GLY A 428 -24.83 -2.54 9.72
C GLY A 428 -23.72 -2.84 8.70
N VAL A 429 -22.49 -3.08 9.13
CA VAL A 429 -21.40 -3.49 8.25
C VAL A 429 -21.57 -4.97 7.86
N GLN A 430 -21.62 -5.23 6.55
CA GLN A 430 -21.69 -6.57 6.00
C GLN A 430 -20.33 -7.25 6.10
N LEU A 431 -20.33 -8.47 6.62
CA LEU A 431 -19.16 -9.35 6.64
C LEU A 431 -19.29 -10.35 5.48
N GLY A 432 -18.17 -10.66 4.85
CA GLY A 432 -18.12 -11.65 3.78
C GLY A 432 -16.90 -11.48 2.88
N SER A 433 -16.59 -12.55 2.14
CA SER A 433 -15.44 -12.58 1.26
C SER A 433 -15.68 -11.75 0.00
N HIS A 434 -15.21 -10.50 -0.01
CA HIS A 434 -14.93 -9.80 -1.26
C HIS A 434 -13.42 -9.76 -1.45
N ASP A 435 -12.92 -10.48 -2.45
CA ASP A 435 -11.50 -10.53 -2.74
C ASP A 435 -11.07 -9.26 -3.48
N LEU A 436 -10.92 -8.16 -2.73
CA LEU A 436 -10.43 -6.87 -3.22
C LEU A 436 -9.07 -6.96 -3.90
N THR A 437 -8.38 -8.08 -3.74
CA THR A 437 -7.02 -8.24 -4.19
C THR A 437 -6.94 -8.60 -5.67
N VAL A 438 -8.03 -9.10 -6.26
CA VAL A 438 -8.16 -9.29 -7.71
C VAL A 438 -8.34 -7.95 -8.38
N GLU A 439 -9.20 -7.09 -7.84
CA GLU A 439 -9.46 -5.73 -8.33
C GLU A 439 -8.27 -4.81 -8.06
N ALA A 440 -7.75 -4.77 -6.84
CA ALA A 440 -6.52 -4.05 -6.50
C ALA A 440 -5.31 -4.60 -7.25
N SER A 441 -5.29 -5.89 -7.64
CA SER A 441 -4.24 -6.39 -8.53
C SER A 441 -4.46 -5.99 -9.98
N LYS A 442 -5.71 -5.89 -10.45
CA LYS A 442 -5.99 -5.36 -11.78
C LYS A 442 -5.57 -3.89 -11.83
N GLU A 443 -5.94 -3.11 -10.82
CA GLU A 443 -5.51 -1.72 -10.65
C GLU A 443 -3.99 -1.63 -10.46
N ALA A 444 -3.34 -2.49 -9.66
CA ALA A 444 -1.89 -2.48 -9.52
C ALA A 444 -1.17 -2.94 -10.81
N ARG A 445 -1.77 -3.82 -11.62
CA ARG A 445 -1.28 -4.21 -12.95
C ARG A 445 -1.43 -3.05 -13.93
N GLU A 446 -2.56 -2.35 -13.93
CA GLU A 446 -2.83 -1.15 -14.74
C GLU A 446 -1.92 0.01 -14.30
N GLN A 447 -1.77 0.23 -12.99
CA GLN A 447 -0.87 1.22 -12.41
C GLN A 447 0.59 0.85 -12.63
N LYS A 448 0.99 -0.44 -12.60
CA LYS A 448 2.36 -0.86 -12.96
C LYS A 448 2.60 -0.81 -14.46
N ALA A 449 1.61 -1.08 -15.29
CA ALA A 449 1.72 -0.84 -16.74
C ALA A 449 1.91 0.66 -16.98
N ALA A 450 1.09 1.51 -16.34
CA ALA A 450 1.22 2.96 -16.37
C ALA A 450 2.50 3.48 -15.67
N LYS A 451 3.02 2.77 -14.66
CA LYS A 451 4.26 3.12 -13.96
C LYS A 451 5.48 2.61 -14.71
N LYS A 452 5.39 1.52 -15.48
CA LYS A 452 6.41 1.06 -16.43
C LYS A 452 6.47 2.01 -17.62
N GLU A 453 5.32 2.55 -18.06
CA GLU A 453 5.26 3.71 -18.97
C GLU A 453 5.87 4.98 -18.34
N LYS A 454 5.78 5.18 -17.01
CA LYS A 454 6.38 6.34 -16.30
C LYS A 454 7.82 6.13 -15.78
N GLU A 455 8.31 4.90 -15.56
CA GLU A 455 9.66 4.59 -15.08
C GLU A 455 10.67 4.52 -16.23
N VAL A 456 10.19 4.25 -17.45
CA VAL A 456 10.94 4.58 -18.68
C VAL A 456 11.25 6.09 -18.77
N VAL A 457 10.62 6.93 -17.94
CA VAL A 457 10.75 8.41 -17.92
C VAL A 457 11.68 8.92 -16.80
N LYS A 458 12.44 8.05 -16.12
CA LYS A 458 13.59 8.51 -15.31
C LYS A 458 14.90 8.25 -16.03
N THR A 459 15.59 9.36 -16.30
CA THR A 459 16.86 9.56 -17.01
C THR A 459 17.92 8.49 -16.67
N PRO A 460 18.43 7.73 -17.65
CA PRO A 460 19.81 7.27 -17.62
C PRO A 460 20.72 8.49 -17.87
N GLU A 461 21.87 8.52 -17.21
CA GLU A 461 22.97 9.41 -17.60
C GLU A 461 23.24 9.28 -19.10
N ALA A 462 23.48 10.43 -19.73
CA ALA A 462 23.47 10.62 -21.16
C ALA A 462 24.30 9.59 -21.94
N PRO A 463 23.69 8.80 -22.85
CA PRO A 463 24.39 8.29 -24.00
C PRO A 463 24.39 9.35 -25.10
N VAL A 464 25.51 9.40 -25.80
CA VAL A 464 25.84 10.24 -26.95
C VAL A 464 24.68 10.28 -27.96
N VAL A 465 24.28 11.49 -28.36
CA VAL A 465 23.21 11.76 -29.33
C VAL A 465 23.70 11.39 -30.74
N GLU A 466 23.12 10.35 -31.35
CA GLU A 466 23.06 10.24 -32.81
C GLU A 466 21.81 10.96 -33.31
N ALA A 467 21.99 11.84 -34.28
CA ALA A 467 20.93 12.68 -34.86
C ALA A 467 20.02 11.85 -35.77
N PHE A 468 18.74 11.76 -35.42
CA PHE A 468 17.70 11.25 -36.32
C PHE A 468 17.24 12.36 -37.28
N ALA A 469 17.01 12.01 -38.55
CA ALA A 469 16.66 12.95 -39.60
C ALA A 469 15.19 13.39 -39.51
N GLU A 470 14.93 14.70 -39.46
CA GLU A 470 13.58 15.28 -39.41
C GLU A 470 12.88 15.19 -40.79
N ALA A 471 11.66 14.64 -40.84
CA ALA A 471 10.87 14.54 -42.07
C ALA A 471 10.31 15.91 -42.51
N LYS A 472 10.80 16.44 -43.64
CA LYS A 472 10.36 17.72 -44.22
C LYS A 472 9.15 17.55 -45.15
N LEU A 473 8.24 18.53 -45.17
CA LEU A 473 7.10 18.64 -46.09
C LEU A 473 7.51 19.02 -47.51
N GLY A 474 8.65 19.70 -47.68
CA GLY A 474 9.16 20.18 -48.97
C GLY A 474 8.37 21.36 -49.55
N ILE A 475 7.82 22.23 -48.70
CA ILE A 475 6.98 23.36 -49.12
C ILE A 475 7.69 24.71 -48.93
N ALA A 476 7.27 25.74 -49.67
CA ALA A 476 7.86 27.07 -49.54
C ALA A 476 7.60 27.68 -48.15
N GLY A 477 8.64 28.26 -47.55
CA GLY A 477 8.61 28.91 -46.23
C GLY A 477 8.67 27.95 -45.03
N GLU A 478 8.94 26.68 -45.27
CA GLU A 478 9.19 25.68 -44.23
C GLU A 478 10.48 25.90 -43.44
N ASP A 479 11.39 26.72 -43.97
CA ASP A 479 12.65 27.15 -43.35
C ASP A 479 12.52 28.43 -42.51
N LEU A 480 11.31 29.00 -42.40
CA LEU A 480 11.08 30.21 -41.62
C LEU A 480 11.29 29.95 -40.11
N PRO A 481 11.82 30.92 -39.33
CA PRO A 481 12.11 30.75 -37.90
C PRO A 481 10.90 30.40 -37.02
N LYS A 482 9.69 30.63 -37.53
CA LYS A 482 8.41 30.29 -36.88
C LYS A 482 8.02 28.82 -37.01
N VAL A 483 8.76 28.04 -37.80
CA VAL A 483 8.48 26.62 -38.09
C VAL A 483 9.31 25.74 -37.18
N ALA A 484 8.67 24.77 -36.52
CA ALA A 484 9.31 23.79 -35.67
C ALA A 484 8.80 22.38 -35.97
N TYR A 485 9.68 21.38 -35.88
CA TYR A 485 9.35 19.97 -36.12
C TYR A 485 9.12 19.17 -34.82
N ARG A 486 9.23 19.85 -33.69
CA ARG A 486 9.08 19.28 -32.36
C ARG A 486 8.52 20.32 -31.40
N LEU A 487 7.69 19.88 -30.48
CA LEU A 487 7.22 20.71 -29.36
C LEU A 487 7.88 20.19 -28.08
N ASP A 488 8.81 20.97 -27.53
CA ASP A 488 9.62 20.59 -26.37
C ASP A 488 8.87 20.83 -25.05
N ASP A 489 8.25 22.00 -24.91
CA ASP A 489 7.50 22.41 -23.72
C ASP A 489 6.36 23.37 -24.10
N ALA A 490 5.12 22.93 -23.90
CA ALA A 490 3.92 23.70 -24.23
C ALA A 490 3.74 24.96 -23.35
N GLN A 491 4.37 25.02 -22.16
CA GLN A 491 4.26 26.18 -21.27
C GLN A 491 5.08 27.39 -21.73
N ARG A 492 6.01 27.19 -22.68
CA ARG A 492 6.79 28.30 -23.28
C ARG A 492 5.97 29.15 -24.24
N TYR A 493 4.79 28.66 -24.63
CA TYR A 493 3.93 29.29 -25.61
C TYR A 493 2.65 29.74 -24.91
N GLU A 494 2.51 31.05 -24.73
CA GLU A 494 1.31 31.67 -24.17
C GLU A 494 0.87 32.83 -25.07
N ASP A 495 -0.45 32.98 -25.21
CA ASP A 495 -1.11 34.04 -25.98
C ASP A 495 -0.63 34.09 -27.45
N LYS A 496 -0.47 32.92 -28.09
CA LYS A 496 -0.09 32.76 -29.50
C LYS A 496 -1.18 32.13 -30.37
N ASP A 497 -1.21 32.52 -31.64
CA ASP A 497 -1.95 31.83 -32.69
C ASP A 497 -1.04 30.73 -33.28
N ILE A 498 -1.37 29.47 -33.03
CA ILE A 498 -0.50 28.33 -33.37
C ILE A 498 -1.19 27.43 -34.40
N LEU A 499 -0.48 27.12 -35.49
CA LEU A 499 -0.91 26.15 -36.48
C LEU A 499 -0.10 24.85 -36.36
N ILE A 500 -0.77 23.71 -36.35
CA ILE A 500 -0.15 22.39 -36.32
C ILE A 500 -0.50 21.66 -37.62
N ILE A 501 0.50 21.06 -38.26
CA ILE A 501 0.39 20.31 -39.50
C ILE A 501 0.70 18.85 -39.18
N GLY A 502 -0.32 18.00 -39.19
CA GLY A 502 -0.19 16.58 -38.86
C GLY A 502 -1.46 15.98 -38.29
N GLY A 503 -1.60 14.66 -38.37
CA GLY A 503 -2.75 13.93 -37.80
C GLY A 503 -2.41 12.64 -37.07
N GLY A 504 -1.12 12.43 -36.77
CA GLY A 504 -0.68 11.36 -35.88
C GLY A 504 -0.81 11.75 -34.40
N ASP A 505 -0.49 10.80 -33.52
CA ASP A 505 -0.58 10.96 -32.06
C ASP A 505 0.24 12.16 -31.55
N SER A 506 1.40 12.43 -32.14
CA SER A 506 2.25 13.58 -31.80
C SER A 506 1.56 14.92 -32.08
N ALA A 507 0.92 15.06 -33.24
CA ALA A 507 0.15 16.25 -33.61
C ALA A 507 -1.08 16.44 -32.71
N ILE A 508 -1.80 15.35 -32.40
CA ILE A 508 -2.98 15.38 -31.52
C ILE A 508 -2.61 15.79 -30.09
N ARG A 509 -1.54 15.21 -29.54
CA ARG A 509 -1.07 15.53 -28.18
C ARG A 509 -0.53 16.96 -28.09
N ALA A 510 0.20 17.42 -29.09
CA ALA A 510 0.67 18.81 -29.16
C ALA A 510 -0.51 19.80 -29.18
N ALA A 511 -1.53 19.50 -29.98
CA ALA A 511 -2.73 20.34 -30.07
C ALA A 511 -3.46 20.45 -28.73
N LEU A 512 -3.64 19.34 -28.02
CA LEU A 512 -4.23 19.32 -26.68
C LEU A 512 -3.34 20.06 -25.67
N ALA A 513 -2.03 19.82 -25.66
CA ALA A 513 -1.10 20.46 -24.73
C ALA A 513 -1.10 21.98 -24.89
N LEU A 514 -1.03 22.48 -26.13
CA LEU A 514 -1.05 23.90 -26.43
C LEU A 514 -2.43 24.53 -26.22
N GLY A 515 -3.51 23.78 -26.38
CA GLY A 515 -4.87 24.23 -26.06
C GLY A 515 -5.11 24.36 -24.55
N TYR A 516 -4.42 23.54 -23.74
CA TYR A 516 -4.47 23.62 -22.28
C TYR A 516 -3.50 24.65 -21.69
N SER A 517 -2.43 25.02 -22.40
CA SER A 517 -1.51 26.09 -21.98
C SER A 517 -2.02 27.47 -22.43
N GLY A 518 -2.10 28.42 -21.48
CA GLY A 518 -2.40 29.82 -21.77
C GLY A 518 -3.75 30.10 -22.47
N ARG A 519 -3.82 31.22 -23.21
CA ARG A 519 -4.96 31.61 -24.06
C ARG A 519 -4.67 31.41 -25.56
N ASN A 520 -3.85 30.42 -25.89
CA ASN A 520 -3.48 30.13 -27.28
C ASN A 520 -4.71 29.83 -28.15
N ARG A 521 -4.67 30.24 -29.42
CA ARG A 521 -5.63 29.79 -30.44
C ARG A 521 -4.95 28.74 -31.30
N VAL A 522 -5.31 27.49 -31.09
CA VAL A 522 -4.66 26.35 -31.76
C VAL A 522 -5.51 25.89 -32.93
N THR A 523 -4.91 25.82 -34.12
CA THR A 523 -5.53 25.21 -35.31
C THR A 523 -4.72 23.98 -35.71
N LEU A 524 -5.38 22.84 -35.84
CA LEU A 524 -4.78 21.58 -36.30
C LEU A 524 -5.25 21.29 -37.73
N THR A 525 -4.32 21.09 -38.65
CA THR A 525 -4.60 20.75 -40.05
C THR A 525 -4.19 19.31 -40.35
N TYR A 526 -5.08 18.58 -41.02
CA TYR A 526 -4.85 17.19 -41.39
C TYR A 526 -5.44 16.88 -42.76
N ARG A 527 -4.70 16.10 -43.57
CA ARG A 527 -5.06 15.76 -44.96
C ARG A 527 -6.23 14.79 -45.08
N GLY A 528 -6.46 13.94 -44.08
CA GLY A 528 -7.52 12.94 -44.12
C GLY A 528 -8.86 13.47 -43.61
N ASP A 529 -9.92 12.72 -43.92
CA ASP A 529 -11.28 13.01 -43.45
C ASP A 529 -11.48 12.54 -42.00
N HIS A 530 -10.84 11.43 -41.62
CA HIS A 530 -10.86 10.88 -40.27
C HIS A 530 -9.44 10.59 -39.78
N PHE A 531 -9.17 10.83 -38.50
CA PHE A 531 -7.92 10.41 -37.87
C PHE A 531 -7.83 8.88 -37.90
N GLN A 532 -6.68 8.33 -38.27
CA GLN A 532 -6.49 6.88 -38.32
C GLN A 532 -6.58 6.29 -36.91
N ARG A 533 -7.56 5.40 -36.68
CA ARG A 533 -7.75 4.69 -35.41
C ARG A 533 -6.91 3.40 -35.42
N GLY A 534 -5.67 3.45 -34.93
CA GLY A 534 -4.85 2.26 -34.71
C GLY A 534 -5.39 1.36 -33.58
N PRO A 535 -4.99 0.06 -33.52
CA PRO A 535 -5.45 -0.82 -32.46
C PRO A 535 -4.77 -0.44 -31.14
N THR A 536 -5.59 -0.11 -30.15
CA THR A 536 -5.30 0.06 -28.71
C THR A 536 -4.73 1.36 -28.10
N HIS A 537 -4.29 2.40 -28.83
CA HIS A 537 -3.78 3.64 -28.16
C HIS A 537 -4.40 5.01 -28.54
N ASN A 538 -5.05 5.18 -29.70
CA ASN A 538 -5.43 6.54 -30.16
C ASN A 538 -6.92 6.91 -30.01
N ARG A 539 -7.81 5.99 -29.61
CA ARG A 539 -9.27 6.29 -29.59
C ARG A 539 -9.64 7.38 -28.57
N GLN A 540 -9.13 7.27 -27.33
CA GLN A 540 -9.41 8.25 -26.28
C GLN A 540 -8.73 9.61 -26.51
N LEU A 541 -7.65 9.67 -27.30
CA LEU A 541 -6.95 10.92 -27.62
C LEU A 541 -7.70 11.69 -28.71
N VAL A 542 -8.12 11.00 -29.76
CA VAL A 542 -9.01 11.57 -30.80
C VAL A 542 -10.32 12.02 -30.17
N ASP A 543 -10.96 11.20 -29.34
CA ASP A 543 -12.22 11.57 -28.68
C ASP A 543 -12.05 12.83 -27.82
N ARG A 544 -10.93 12.98 -27.09
CA ARG A 544 -10.64 14.20 -26.32
C ARG A 544 -10.42 15.43 -27.20
N LEU A 545 -9.66 15.30 -28.27
CA LEU A 545 -9.41 16.39 -29.22
C LEU A 545 -10.70 16.87 -29.89
N GLU A 546 -11.58 15.94 -30.28
CA GLU A 546 -12.86 16.28 -30.93
C GLU A 546 -13.85 16.99 -29.98
N HIS A 547 -13.71 16.81 -28.66
CA HIS A 547 -14.53 17.51 -27.66
C HIS A 547 -13.87 18.79 -27.12
N GLU A 548 -12.61 19.09 -27.49
CA GLU A 548 -11.90 20.27 -27.02
C GLU A 548 -12.31 21.51 -27.82
N LYS A 549 -12.93 22.48 -27.14
CA LYS A 549 -13.45 23.70 -27.76
C LYS A 549 -12.36 24.71 -28.11
N LYS A 550 -11.17 24.59 -27.50
CA LYS A 550 -10.03 25.50 -27.73
C LYS A 550 -9.17 25.13 -28.94
N VAL A 551 -9.36 23.94 -29.52
CA VAL A 551 -8.62 23.51 -30.70
C VAL A 551 -9.54 23.49 -31.91
N ARG A 552 -9.19 24.26 -32.95
CA ARG A 552 -9.89 24.24 -34.24
C ARG A 552 -9.29 23.18 -35.14
N ILE A 553 -10.09 22.20 -35.56
CA ILE A 553 -9.63 21.12 -36.45
C ILE A 553 -10.06 21.41 -37.89
N LEU A 554 -9.11 21.37 -38.83
CA LEU A 554 -9.33 21.49 -40.26
C LEU A 554 -8.95 20.18 -40.95
N ARG A 555 -9.99 19.44 -41.36
CA ARG A 555 -9.88 18.16 -42.08
C ARG A 555 -9.82 18.39 -43.58
N ASN A 556 -9.34 17.40 -44.32
CA ASN A 556 -9.15 17.50 -45.77
C ASN A 556 -8.35 18.77 -46.13
N ALA A 557 -7.36 19.09 -45.29
CA ALA A 557 -6.55 20.30 -45.38
C ALA A 557 -5.14 19.94 -45.87
N THR A 558 -4.74 20.55 -46.98
CA THR A 558 -3.38 20.42 -47.53
C THR A 558 -2.68 21.77 -47.49
N VAL A 559 -1.48 21.80 -46.90
CA VAL A 559 -0.67 23.01 -46.81
C VAL A 559 0.08 23.23 -48.12
N ALA A 560 -0.01 24.44 -48.66
CA ALA A 560 0.62 24.82 -49.93
C ALA A 560 1.91 25.63 -49.71
N ALA A 561 1.91 26.57 -48.76
CA ALA A 561 3.09 27.36 -48.40
C ALA A 561 2.93 27.97 -46.99
N ILE A 562 4.05 28.24 -46.33
CA ILE A 562 4.12 28.96 -45.06
C ILE A 562 4.68 30.36 -45.35
N THR A 563 4.06 31.39 -44.80
CA THR A 563 4.52 32.79 -44.91
C THR A 563 4.87 33.33 -43.52
N ASN A 564 5.43 34.54 -43.46
CA ASN A 564 5.77 35.17 -42.18
C ASN A 564 4.55 35.35 -41.27
N ASP A 565 3.38 35.68 -41.85
CA ASP A 565 2.19 36.07 -41.09
C ASP A 565 1.09 35.00 -41.09
N SER A 566 1.16 34.04 -42.03
CA SER A 566 0.08 33.08 -42.26
C SER A 566 0.57 31.76 -42.85
N VAL A 567 -0.34 30.80 -43.00
CA VAL A 567 -0.12 29.59 -43.78
C VAL A 567 -1.23 29.45 -44.80
N LEU A 568 -0.85 29.20 -46.05
CA LEU A 568 -1.75 28.96 -47.17
C LEU A 568 -2.14 27.48 -47.16
N VAL A 569 -3.43 27.23 -46.99
CA VAL A 569 -4.00 25.87 -46.96
C VAL A 569 -5.13 25.74 -47.97
N THR A 570 -5.29 24.55 -48.52
CA THR A 570 -6.48 24.18 -49.28
C THR A 570 -7.32 23.25 -48.41
N VAL A 571 -8.49 23.71 -47.97
CA VAL A 571 -9.41 22.93 -47.12
C VAL A 571 -10.61 22.50 -47.96
N ALA A 572 -10.79 21.18 -48.13
CA ALA A 572 -11.86 20.61 -48.95
C ALA A 572 -11.95 21.24 -50.36
N GLY A 573 -10.79 21.48 -50.99
CA GLY A 573 -10.68 22.05 -52.34
C GLY A 573 -10.84 23.57 -52.43
N ARG A 574 -11.02 24.29 -51.31
CA ARG A 574 -11.09 25.76 -51.29
C ARG A 574 -9.82 26.35 -50.67
N PRO A 575 -9.20 27.36 -51.30
CA PRO A 575 -8.05 28.04 -50.71
C PRO A 575 -8.48 28.84 -49.48
N ALA A 576 -7.66 28.79 -48.44
CA ALA A 576 -7.81 29.54 -47.22
C ALA A 576 -6.44 29.95 -46.67
N GLU A 577 -6.40 31.09 -46.00
CA GLU A 577 -5.21 31.61 -45.34
C GLU A 577 -5.46 31.63 -43.84
N ILE A 578 -4.55 31.02 -43.07
CA ILE A 578 -4.67 30.92 -41.62
C ILE A 578 -3.57 31.77 -40.99
N PRO A 579 -3.90 32.92 -40.38
CA PRO A 579 -2.95 33.70 -39.58
C PRO A 579 -2.39 32.87 -38.42
N ASN A 580 -1.09 32.98 -38.18
CA ASN A 580 -0.43 32.29 -37.06
C ASN A 580 0.92 32.93 -36.75
N ASP A 581 1.28 32.88 -35.46
CA ASP A 581 2.59 33.25 -34.96
C ASP A 581 3.61 32.12 -35.14
N LEU A 582 3.16 30.86 -35.02
CA LEU A 582 4.01 29.66 -35.00
C LEU A 582 3.38 28.50 -35.75
N VAL A 583 4.23 27.68 -36.38
CA VAL A 583 3.85 26.48 -37.12
C VAL A 583 4.61 25.27 -36.59
N PHE A 584 3.89 24.21 -36.22
CA PHE A 584 4.49 22.92 -35.91
C PHE A 584 4.21 21.90 -37.01
N ILE A 585 5.26 21.30 -37.59
CA ILE A 585 5.16 20.23 -38.59
C ILE A 585 5.42 18.91 -37.87
N LEU A 586 4.36 18.14 -37.63
CA LEU A 586 4.37 16.90 -36.83
C LEU A 586 3.81 15.74 -37.66
N ILE A 587 4.58 15.29 -38.65
CA ILE A 587 4.13 14.35 -39.69
C ILE A 587 4.80 12.96 -39.65
N ASP A 588 5.55 12.63 -38.59
CA ASP A 588 6.35 11.39 -38.53
C ASP A 588 5.72 10.27 -37.66
N SER A 589 5.86 9.03 -38.14
CA SER A 589 5.37 7.77 -37.54
C SER A 589 6.20 7.25 -36.37
N GLU A 590 7.37 7.81 -36.08
CA GLU A 590 8.23 7.40 -34.94
C GLU A 590 8.47 8.52 -33.90
N SER A 591 7.61 9.54 -33.87
CA SER A 591 7.66 10.62 -32.86
C SER A 591 6.89 10.28 -31.57
N GLU A 592 6.92 9.02 -31.12
CA GLU A 592 6.17 8.55 -29.93
C GLU A 592 6.80 8.91 -28.58
N GLN A 593 8.05 9.36 -28.56
CA GLN A 593 8.68 9.85 -27.33
C GLN A 593 8.71 11.37 -27.34
N LEU A 594 7.78 12.04 -26.65
CA LEU A 594 7.97 13.33 -25.93
C LEU A 594 6.70 14.09 -25.49
N PHE A 595 5.48 13.54 -25.58
CA PHE A 595 4.29 14.26 -25.08
C PHE A 595 3.68 13.65 -23.82
N GLN A 596 4.03 14.22 -22.66
CA GLN A 596 3.26 14.12 -21.41
C GLN A 596 2.56 15.45 -21.14
N THR A 597 1.23 15.49 -21.31
CA THR A 597 0.41 16.64 -20.91
C THR A 597 0.33 16.74 -19.38
N PRO A 598 0.60 17.90 -18.76
CA PRO A 598 0.28 18.11 -17.36
C PRO A 598 -1.25 18.28 -17.17
N PRO A 599 -1.82 17.97 -15.98
CA PRO A 599 -3.22 18.23 -15.70
C PRO A 599 -3.52 19.74 -15.69
N PRO A 600 -4.75 20.18 -16.02
CA PRO A 600 -5.09 21.60 -16.12
C PRO A 600 -4.93 22.30 -14.76
N ALA A 601 -4.22 23.44 -14.76
CA ALA A 601 -4.03 24.27 -13.58
C ALA A 601 -5.36 24.91 -13.14
N ALA A 602 -5.69 24.78 -11.86
CA ALA A 602 -6.81 25.45 -11.22
C ALA A 602 -6.66 26.97 -11.35
N THR A 603 -7.75 27.62 -11.76
CA THR A 603 -7.86 29.06 -12.00
C THR A 603 -7.56 29.83 -10.71
N ARG A 604 -6.43 30.54 -10.64
CA ARG A 604 -6.16 31.54 -9.60
C ARG A 604 -6.87 32.83 -9.98
N THR A 605 -7.95 33.15 -9.29
CA THR A 605 -8.62 34.46 -9.36
C THR A 605 -7.68 35.53 -8.79
N LEU A 606 -7.21 36.43 -9.65
CA LEU A 606 -6.49 37.65 -9.25
C LEU A 606 -7.47 38.61 -8.56
N VAL A 607 -7.26 38.85 -7.27
CA VAL A 607 -7.89 39.93 -6.51
C VAL A 607 -7.21 41.25 -6.88
N ARG A 608 -7.99 42.26 -7.30
CA ARG A 608 -7.51 43.63 -7.52
C ARG A 608 -7.09 44.27 -6.18
N PRO A 609 -5.97 45.03 -6.13
CA PRO A 609 -5.65 45.82 -4.95
C PRO A 609 -6.56 47.05 -4.90
N GLY A 610 -7.41 47.11 -3.87
CA GLY A 610 -8.14 48.31 -3.48
C GLY A 610 -7.21 49.25 -2.72
N SER A 611 -7.19 50.50 -3.16
CA SER A 611 -6.52 51.65 -2.55
C SER A 611 -7.04 51.94 -1.14
N TYR A 612 -6.11 52.16 -0.20
CA TYR A 612 -6.38 52.84 1.06
C TYR A 612 -6.65 54.33 0.81
N SER A 613 -7.82 54.80 1.20
CA SER A 613 -8.14 56.16 1.66
C SER A 613 -9.38 56.06 2.54
#